data_AF-A0A0G1TUJ9-F1
#
_entry.id   AF-A0A0G1TUJ9-F1
#
_cell.length_a   1.000
_cell.length_b   1.000
_cell.length_c   1.000
_cell.angle_alpha   90.00
_cell.angle_beta   90.00
_cell.angle_gamma   90.00
#
_symmetry.space_group_name_H-M   'P 1'
#
loop_
_entity.id
_entity.type
_entity.pdbx_description
1 polymer ?
#
loop_
_entity_poly.entity_id
_entity_poly.type
_entity_poly.pdbx_seq_one_letter_code
_entity_poly.pdbx_strand_id
1 'polypeptide(L)'
;MRQYTKKQIKFVISLANHKCGPRIILGAFTVFLAWSGFLAWSGWASAEGISPKLTVTPHTFELTVERGQELKQTIRITNGGDVAIPIAARVVDFTAQDETGLMEFDESSQDAVEASRFWFSLENPNFILEPGETKIVSFKLKVPDEAEPGGHYSVIMFEPQLPSFYFKEGQPRAVPVIGVLFLFSVEVEGVSHSPDPFYVVEFSIPEKMHLKKLENFFASLAGIFSEARAEGEGLSIVESSRLPFTLRIKNDDIFHVKPEGKLTITTLWGKKAGETEIKRTTILPGKVRKFPLEFRPELPSWAEKYLPDRALNFISQNLFFGKYRAELQLADGMRPNSAAIKESIEFWAFPWKTVLVAVFAAVLLFLLRKKIVVFIKRIIAAAKALVRSYPQPKY
;
A
#
# COMPACT_ATOMS: atom_id res chain seq x y z
N MET A 1 27.11 -18.06 4.61
CA MET A 1 27.44 -18.25 3.18
C MET A 1 28.51 -19.32 2.88
N ARG A 2 28.66 -20.39 3.69
CA ARG A 2 29.69 -21.45 3.45
C ARG A 2 29.15 -22.87 3.23
N GLN A 3 27.81 -23.05 3.19
CA GLN A 3 27.19 -24.38 3.01
C GLN A 3 26.57 -24.61 1.62
N TYR A 4 26.32 -23.56 0.83
CA TYR A 4 25.75 -23.71 -0.52
C TYR A 4 26.76 -24.19 -1.56
N THR A 5 28.06 -23.96 -1.35
CA THR A 5 29.14 -24.31 -2.29
C THR A 5 29.47 -25.80 -2.34
N LYS A 6 29.23 -26.58 -1.26
CA LYS A 6 29.54 -28.03 -1.25
C LYS A 6 28.54 -28.90 -2.02
N LYS A 7 27.29 -28.46 -2.20
CA LYS A 7 26.25 -29.25 -2.89
C LYS A 7 26.33 -29.12 -4.41
N GLN A 8 26.78 -27.97 -4.93
CA GLN A 8 26.96 -27.78 -6.38
C GLN A 8 28.22 -28.48 -6.91
N ILE A 9 29.30 -28.56 -6.13
CA ILE A 9 30.52 -29.27 -6.54
C ILE A 9 30.29 -30.79 -6.67
N LYS A 10 29.43 -31.38 -5.83
CA LYS A 10 29.07 -32.82 -5.95
C LYS A 10 28.23 -33.15 -7.20
N PHE A 11 27.49 -32.19 -7.74
CA PHE A 11 26.70 -32.40 -8.96
C PHE A 11 27.59 -32.42 -10.21
N VAL A 12 28.66 -31.61 -10.22
CA VAL A 12 29.63 -31.55 -11.33
C VAL A 12 30.47 -32.84 -11.43
N ILE A 13 30.82 -33.47 -10.30
CA ILE A 13 31.60 -34.71 -10.29
C ILE A 13 30.77 -35.93 -10.76
N SER A 14 29.45 -35.91 -10.60
CA SER A 14 28.57 -37.01 -11.00
C SER A 14 28.37 -37.13 -12.53
N LEU A 15 28.64 -36.06 -13.28
CA LEU A 15 28.51 -36.05 -14.75
C LEU A 15 29.76 -36.59 -15.47
N ALA A 16 30.85 -36.87 -14.75
CA ALA A 16 32.10 -37.36 -15.34
C ALA A 16 32.20 -38.88 -15.50
N ASN A 17 31.22 -39.66 -15.02
CA ASN A 17 31.28 -41.13 -15.01
C ASN A 17 30.51 -41.84 -16.12
N HIS A 18 29.89 -41.12 -17.06
CA HIS A 18 29.33 -41.74 -18.26
C HIS A 18 30.24 -41.50 -19.46
N LYS A 19 30.71 -42.61 -20.04
CA LYS A 19 31.53 -42.69 -21.27
C LYS A 19 30.91 -41.84 -22.38
N CYS A 20 31.41 -40.62 -22.57
CA CYS A 20 31.08 -39.78 -23.71
C CYS A 20 32.38 -39.15 -24.23
N GLY A 21 32.60 -39.29 -25.55
CA GLY A 21 33.90 -39.07 -26.18
C GLY A 21 34.44 -37.63 -26.08
N PRO A 22 35.78 -37.47 -26.25
CA PRO A 22 36.50 -36.25 -25.88
C PRO A 22 36.23 -35.01 -26.76
N ARG A 23 35.37 -35.10 -27.78
CA ARG A 23 35.07 -33.99 -28.70
C ARG A 23 33.85 -33.15 -28.33
N ILE A 24 32.93 -33.65 -27.49
CA ILE A 24 31.70 -32.92 -27.12
C ILE A 24 31.89 -32.12 -25.82
N ILE A 25 32.79 -32.57 -24.95
CA ILE A 25 33.05 -31.94 -23.64
C ILE A 25 33.85 -30.63 -23.81
N LEU A 26 34.71 -30.54 -24.83
CA LEU A 26 35.52 -29.34 -25.08
C LEU A 26 34.69 -28.16 -25.61
N GLY A 27 33.66 -28.43 -26.43
CA GLY A 27 32.76 -27.39 -26.96
C GLY A 27 31.77 -26.85 -25.92
N ALA A 28 31.32 -27.69 -24.98
CA ALA A 28 30.43 -27.26 -23.90
C ALA A 28 31.16 -26.39 -22.84
N PHE A 29 32.44 -26.67 -22.59
CA PHE A 29 33.24 -25.90 -21.63
C PHE A 29 33.63 -24.50 -22.15
N THR A 30 33.88 -24.36 -23.45
CA THR A 30 34.16 -23.05 -24.07
C THR A 30 32.92 -22.15 -24.15
N VAL A 31 31.72 -22.72 -24.33
CA VAL A 31 30.47 -21.94 -24.31
C VAL A 31 30.12 -21.52 -22.87
N PHE A 32 30.39 -22.36 -21.87
CA PHE A 32 30.11 -22.02 -20.46
C PHE A 32 31.07 -20.97 -19.88
N LEU A 33 32.35 -20.97 -20.30
CA LEU A 33 33.32 -19.93 -19.91
C LEU A 33 33.12 -18.61 -20.68
N ALA A 34 32.64 -18.66 -21.92
CA ALA A 34 32.22 -17.45 -22.65
C ALA A 34 30.95 -16.83 -22.04
N TRP A 35 30.01 -17.64 -21.54
CA TRP A 35 28.81 -17.16 -20.84
C TRP A 35 29.10 -16.64 -19.42
N SER A 36 30.04 -17.25 -18.70
CA SER A 36 30.44 -16.75 -17.37
C SER A 36 31.31 -15.50 -17.44
N GLY A 37 32.11 -15.32 -18.51
CA GLY A 37 32.84 -14.10 -18.80
C GLY A 37 31.95 -12.92 -19.19
N PHE A 38 30.83 -13.17 -19.89
CA PHE A 38 29.89 -12.12 -20.29
C PHE A 38 29.00 -11.63 -19.14
N LEU A 39 28.74 -12.46 -18.12
CA LEU A 39 27.99 -12.06 -16.92
C LEU A 39 28.85 -11.38 -15.83
N ALA A 40 30.18 -11.41 -15.95
CA ALA A 40 31.08 -10.70 -15.04
C ALA A 40 31.41 -9.27 -15.49
N TRP A 41 30.99 -8.87 -16.69
CA TRP A 41 31.22 -7.53 -17.25
C TRP A 41 29.94 -6.67 -17.30
N SER A 42 28.90 -7.01 -16.55
CA SER A 42 27.97 -5.97 -16.10
C SER A 42 28.68 -5.21 -14.97
N GLY A 43 29.55 -4.27 -15.34
CA GLY A 43 30.02 -3.26 -14.41
C GLY A 43 28.78 -2.65 -13.78
N TRP A 44 28.64 -2.81 -12.47
CA TRP A 44 27.64 -2.10 -11.70
C TRP A 44 28.08 -0.63 -11.79
N ALA A 45 27.56 0.07 -12.79
CA ALA A 45 27.73 1.50 -12.90
C ALA A 45 26.92 2.10 -11.74
N SER A 46 27.57 2.28 -10.60
CA SER A 46 27.06 3.17 -9.57
C SER A 46 26.95 4.55 -10.22
N ALA A 47 25.72 5.00 -10.44
CA ALA A 47 25.47 6.38 -10.81
C ALA A 47 25.83 7.24 -9.59
N GLU A 48 27.07 7.71 -9.51
CA GLU A 48 27.46 8.86 -8.69
C GLU A 48 26.89 10.13 -9.33
N GLY A 49 25.57 10.26 -9.28
CA GLY A 49 24.88 11.50 -9.56
C GLY A 49 24.75 12.29 -8.28
N ILE A 50 24.91 13.62 -8.35
CA ILE A 50 24.53 14.51 -7.25
C ILE A 50 23.05 14.29 -7.00
N SER A 51 22.71 13.75 -5.83
CA SER A 51 21.33 13.64 -5.36
C SER A 51 21.12 14.73 -4.29
N PRO A 52 20.47 15.86 -4.61
CA PRO A 52 20.10 16.85 -3.62
C PRO A 52 19.35 16.17 -2.47
N LYS A 53 19.82 16.40 -1.24
CA LYS A 53 19.17 15.92 -0.02
C LYS A 53 18.55 17.11 0.69
N LEU A 54 17.42 17.57 0.17
CA LEU A 54 16.72 18.73 0.74
C LEU A 54 15.71 18.27 1.78
N THR A 55 15.67 18.98 2.90
CA THR A 55 14.67 18.81 3.96
C THR A 55 14.00 20.15 4.21
N VAL A 56 12.67 20.17 4.34
CA VAL A 56 11.89 21.36 4.72
C VAL A 56 11.19 21.14 6.06
N THR A 57 11.01 22.20 6.84
CA THR A 57 10.24 22.17 8.09
C THR A 57 9.57 23.53 8.32
N PRO A 58 8.24 23.57 8.55
CA PRO A 58 7.30 22.45 8.42
C PRO A 58 7.10 22.01 6.96
N HIS A 59 6.43 20.87 6.75
CA HIS A 59 6.12 20.34 5.41
C HIS A 59 4.71 20.71 4.92
N THR A 60 3.83 21.09 5.85
CA THR A 60 2.45 21.49 5.57
C THR A 60 2.04 22.58 6.55
N PHE A 61 1.33 23.59 6.05
CA PHE A 61 0.57 24.57 6.81
C PHE A 61 -0.92 24.36 6.54
N GLU A 62 -1.69 24.24 7.61
CA GLU A 62 -3.15 24.18 7.57
C GLU A 62 -3.66 25.36 8.40
N LEU A 63 -4.17 26.38 7.71
CA LEU A 63 -4.42 27.71 8.28
C LEU A 63 -5.88 28.10 8.06
N THR A 64 -6.58 28.37 9.15
CA THR A 64 -7.84 29.12 9.12
C THR A 64 -7.51 30.61 9.08
N VAL A 65 -8.02 31.32 8.08
CA VAL A 65 -7.73 32.73 7.84
C VAL A 65 -8.99 33.53 7.57
N GLU A 66 -8.93 34.82 7.85
CA GLU A 66 -9.98 35.79 7.55
C GLU A 66 -9.61 36.66 6.35
N ARG A 67 -10.61 37.29 5.72
CA ARG A 67 -10.42 38.28 4.65
C ARG A 67 -9.56 39.44 5.12
N GLY A 68 -8.63 39.89 4.27
CA GLY A 68 -7.71 40.99 4.59
C GLY A 68 -6.60 40.64 5.58
N GLN A 69 -6.58 39.41 6.13
CA GLN A 69 -5.62 39.03 7.15
C GLN A 69 -4.18 39.00 6.60
N GLU A 70 -3.25 39.57 7.37
CA GLU A 70 -1.82 39.50 7.08
C GLU A 70 -1.10 38.61 8.11
N LEU A 71 -0.33 37.64 7.62
CA LEU A 71 0.46 36.73 8.44
C LEU A 71 1.93 36.76 8.00
N LYS A 72 2.83 36.55 8.96
CA LYS A 72 4.26 36.35 8.70
C LYS A 72 4.67 35.00 9.24
N GLN A 73 5.28 34.18 8.40
CA GLN A 73 5.71 32.83 8.75
C GLN A 73 7.08 32.54 8.15
N THR A 74 7.66 31.42 8.57
CA THR A 74 8.99 31.00 8.14
C THR A 74 9.02 29.52 7.81
N ILE A 75 9.83 29.15 6.83
CA ILE A 75 10.17 27.78 6.49
C ILE A 75 11.66 27.60 6.68
N ARG A 76 12.06 26.51 7.33
CA ARG A 76 13.45 26.07 7.37
C ARG A 76 13.70 25.11 6.23
N ILE A 77 14.73 25.37 5.43
CA ILE A 77 15.23 24.46 4.40
C ILE A 77 16.67 24.09 4.71
N THR A 78 16.98 22.79 4.65
CA THR A 78 18.30 22.25 4.96
C THR A 78 18.85 21.46 3.79
N ASN A 79 20.10 21.69 3.43
CA ASN A 79 20.84 20.86 2.49
C ASN A 79 21.63 19.79 3.27
N GLY A 80 21.12 18.56 3.31
CA GLY A 80 21.83 17.39 3.85
C GLY A 80 22.83 16.76 2.87
N GLY A 81 23.06 17.39 1.72
CA GLY A 81 24.05 16.98 0.74
C GLY A 81 25.44 17.54 1.04
N ASP A 82 26.39 17.17 0.20
CA ASP A 82 27.81 17.53 0.23
C ASP A 82 28.18 18.60 -0.82
N VAL A 83 27.21 19.05 -1.62
CA VAL A 83 27.40 20.03 -2.68
C VAL A 83 26.48 21.23 -2.45
N ALA A 84 26.98 22.45 -2.72
CA ALA A 84 26.22 23.68 -2.66
C ALA A 84 25.15 23.73 -3.77
N ILE A 85 23.92 24.08 -3.41
CA ILE A 85 22.77 24.02 -4.32
C ILE A 85 22.14 25.42 -4.46
N PRO A 86 22.12 26.02 -5.65
CA PRO A 86 21.27 27.18 -5.92
C PRO A 86 19.80 26.74 -5.94
N ILE A 87 18.96 27.45 -5.20
CA ILE A 87 17.52 27.19 -5.05
C ILE A 87 16.76 28.42 -5.54
N ALA A 88 15.74 28.18 -6.35
CA ALA A 88 14.69 29.14 -6.66
C ALA A 88 13.39 28.69 -5.99
N ALA A 89 12.80 29.57 -5.18
CA ALA A 89 11.50 29.35 -4.55
C ALA A 89 10.39 29.99 -5.40
N ARG A 90 9.36 29.21 -5.73
CA ARG A 90 8.16 29.71 -6.42
C ARG A 90 6.89 29.17 -5.77
N VAL A 91 5.77 29.86 -5.97
CA VAL A 91 4.48 29.48 -5.40
C VAL A 91 3.53 29.12 -6.52
N VAL A 92 2.84 27.98 -6.40
CA VAL A 92 1.90 27.48 -7.40
C VAL A 92 0.67 26.91 -6.73
N ASP A 93 -0.51 27.13 -7.31
CA ASP A 93 -1.74 26.51 -6.81
C ASP A 93 -1.79 25.04 -7.20
N PHE A 94 -2.56 24.25 -6.47
CA PHE A 94 -2.74 22.85 -6.82
C PHE A 94 -4.18 22.38 -6.60
N THR A 95 -4.56 21.39 -7.38
CA THR A 95 -5.80 20.63 -7.19
C THR A 95 -5.49 19.13 -7.18
N ALA A 96 -6.51 18.31 -6.94
CA ALA A 96 -6.41 16.87 -7.09
C ALA A 96 -6.67 16.51 -8.56
N GLN A 97 -5.68 15.84 -9.17
CA GLN A 97 -5.73 15.33 -10.55
C GLN A 97 -6.77 14.23 -10.69
N ASP A 98 -6.80 13.31 -9.72
CA ASP A 98 -7.60 12.11 -9.73
C ASP A 98 -8.04 11.70 -8.31
N GLU A 99 -8.71 10.55 -8.22
CA GLU A 99 -9.19 10.02 -6.94
C GLU A 99 -8.08 9.43 -6.06
N THR A 100 -6.87 9.22 -6.58
CA THR A 100 -5.74 8.76 -5.75
C THR A 100 -5.18 9.90 -4.89
N GLY A 101 -5.50 11.14 -5.28
CA GLY A 101 -5.03 12.37 -4.66
C GLY A 101 -3.64 12.77 -5.12
N LEU A 102 -3.28 12.41 -6.36
CA LEU A 102 -2.15 13.02 -7.06
C LEU A 102 -2.43 14.51 -7.24
N MET A 103 -1.39 15.32 -7.04
CA MET A 103 -1.50 16.77 -7.20
C MET A 103 -1.33 17.14 -8.68
N GLU A 104 -2.22 18.01 -9.13
CA GLU A 104 -2.09 18.73 -10.40
C GLU A 104 -1.82 20.19 -10.07
N PHE A 105 -0.72 20.71 -10.59
CA PHE A 105 -0.33 22.11 -10.41
C PHE A 105 -1.07 22.98 -11.41
N ASP A 106 -1.70 24.04 -10.91
CA ASP A 106 -2.54 24.93 -11.69
C ASP A 106 -2.03 26.37 -11.58
N GLU A 107 -1.71 26.97 -12.72
CA GLU A 107 -1.30 28.39 -12.84
C GLU A 107 -2.19 29.12 -13.85
N SER A 108 -3.36 28.53 -14.17
CA SER A 108 -4.25 29.01 -15.24
C SER A 108 -5.00 30.28 -14.85
N SER A 109 -5.58 30.34 -13.64
CA SER A 109 -6.26 31.56 -13.13
C SER A 109 -5.27 32.65 -12.79
N GLN A 110 -5.41 33.84 -13.38
CA GLN A 110 -4.59 35.03 -13.07
C GLN A 110 -5.28 35.96 -12.06
N ASP A 111 -6.44 35.55 -11.53
CA ASP A 111 -7.17 36.32 -10.54
C ASP A 111 -6.55 36.12 -9.15
N ALA A 112 -6.06 37.20 -8.56
CA ALA A 112 -5.45 37.17 -7.23
C ALA A 112 -6.46 36.89 -6.10
N VAL A 113 -7.76 37.04 -6.36
CA VAL A 113 -8.83 36.69 -5.41
C VAL A 113 -9.00 35.18 -5.31
N GLU A 114 -8.98 34.47 -6.44
CA GLU A 114 -9.15 33.02 -6.50
C GLU A 114 -7.84 32.27 -6.21
N ALA A 115 -6.75 32.69 -6.86
CA ALA A 115 -5.48 32.00 -6.89
C ALA A 115 -4.59 32.37 -5.68
N SER A 116 -4.59 31.48 -4.69
CA SER A 116 -3.86 31.69 -3.43
C SER A 116 -2.36 31.89 -3.58
N ARG A 117 -1.75 31.43 -4.69
CA ARG A 117 -0.34 31.66 -4.98
C ARG A 117 0.05 33.13 -5.00
N PHE A 118 -0.89 34.03 -5.33
CA PHE A 118 -0.66 35.48 -5.33
C PHE A 118 -0.70 36.11 -3.93
N TRP A 119 -1.16 35.39 -2.91
CA TRP A 119 -1.23 35.90 -1.54
C TRP A 119 0.14 35.95 -0.86
N PHE A 120 1.15 35.32 -1.46
CA PHE A 120 2.48 35.17 -0.88
C PHE A 120 3.45 36.25 -1.35
N SER A 121 4.27 36.74 -0.43
CA SER A 121 5.45 37.56 -0.69
C SER A 121 6.66 36.92 -0.03
N LEU A 122 7.52 36.29 -0.83
CA LEU A 122 8.73 35.60 -0.36
C LEU A 122 9.88 36.59 -0.16
N GLU A 123 10.55 36.54 0.99
CA GLU A 123 11.79 37.28 1.23
C GLU A 123 12.97 36.48 0.66
N ASN A 124 13.64 37.03 -0.36
CA ASN A 124 14.77 36.39 -1.07
C ASN A 124 14.43 35.02 -1.67
N PRO A 125 13.59 34.94 -2.72
CA PRO A 125 13.18 33.68 -3.33
C PRO A 125 14.34 32.90 -3.97
N ASN A 126 15.44 33.57 -4.31
CA ASN A 126 16.63 32.94 -4.89
C ASN A 126 17.79 32.98 -3.90
N PHE A 127 18.37 31.82 -3.62
CA PHE A 127 19.51 31.71 -2.71
C PHE A 127 20.37 30.48 -3.01
N ILE A 128 21.60 30.49 -2.53
CA ILE A 128 22.46 29.32 -2.48
C ILE A 128 22.34 28.70 -1.09
N LEU A 129 22.29 27.36 -1.05
CA LEU A 129 22.26 26.56 0.16
C LEU A 129 23.52 25.68 0.19
N GLU A 130 24.46 26.05 1.06
CA GLU A 130 25.75 25.38 1.22
C GLU A 130 25.58 23.96 1.82
N PRO A 131 26.57 23.06 1.67
CA PRO A 131 26.53 21.73 2.29
C PRO A 131 26.30 21.79 3.80
N GLY A 132 25.28 21.10 4.29
CA GLY A 132 24.89 21.11 5.71
C GLY A 132 24.17 22.38 6.19
N GLU A 133 24.06 23.41 5.35
CA GLU A 133 23.45 24.68 5.74
C GLU A 133 21.94 24.53 5.94
N THR A 134 21.42 25.23 6.95
CA THR A 134 19.98 25.46 7.11
C THR A 134 19.70 26.95 6.92
N LYS A 135 18.82 27.27 5.97
CA LYS A 135 18.36 28.63 5.72
C LYS A 135 16.91 28.80 6.18
N ILE A 136 16.61 29.99 6.69
CA ILE A 136 15.25 30.39 7.06
C ILE A 136 14.72 31.25 5.92
N VAL A 137 13.63 30.79 5.30
CA VAL A 137 12.90 31.51 4.26
C VAL A 137 11.67 32.13 4.91
N SER A 138 11.70 33.44 5.08
CA SER A 138 10.58 34.21 5.60
C SER A 138 9.62 34.56 4.47
N PHE A 139 8.32 34.53 4.75
CA PHE A 139 7.31 34.99 3.82
C PHE A 139 6.20 35.73 4.54
N LYS A 140 5.57 36.65 3.80
CA LYS A 140 4.34 37.32 4.20
C LYS A 140 3.19 36.75 3.39
N LEU A 141 2.08 36.53 4.05
CA LEU A 141 0.81 36.12 3.44
C LEU A 141 -0.18 37.27 3.63
N LYS A 142 -0.83 37.70 2.56
CA LYS A 142 -1.91 38.68 2.59
C LYS A 142 -3.13 38.11 1.88
N VAL A 143 -4.15 37.78 2.64
CA VAL A 143 -5.44 37.31 2.10
C VAL A 143 -6.20 38.52 1.54
N PRO A 144 -6.72 38.48 0.30
CA PRO A 144 -7.54 39.55 -0.26
C PRO A 144 -8.80 39.80 0.58
N ASP A 145 -9.27 41.06 0.60
CA ASP A 145 -10.52 41.43 1.29
C ASP A 145 -11.76 40.77 0.64
N GLU A 146 -11.66 40.45 -0.65
CA GLU A 146 -12.72 39.86 -1.47
C GLU A 146 -12.59 38.33 -1.61
N ALA A 147 -11.62 37.71 -0.91
CA ALA A 147 -11.37 36.26 -1.02
C ALA A 147 -12.65 35.44 -0.82
N GLU A 148 -12.90 34.48 -1.70
CA GLU A 148 -14.07 33.61 -1.60
C GLU A 148 -13.99 32.76 -0.32
N PRO A 149 -15.13 32.51 0.35
CA PRO A 149 -15.13 31.58 1.48
C PRO A 149 -14.87 30.15 0.99
N GLY A 150 -14.10 29.39 1.77
CA GLY A 150 -13.80 27.99 1.45
C GLY A 150 -12.30 27.68 1.40
N GLY A 151 -12.00 26.58 0.72
CA GLY A 151 -10.66 25.99 0.65
C GLY A 151 -9.81 26.55 -0.50
N HIS A 152 -8.61 27.07 -0.18
CA HIS A 152 -7.62 27.46 -1.19
C HIS A 152 -6.28 26.74 -0.96
N TYR A 153 -5.59 26.39 -2.05
CA TYR A 153 -4.50 25.41 -2.01
C TYR A 153 -3.31 25.84 -2.86
N SER A 154 -2.15 25.95 -2.24
CA SER A 154 -0.89 26.28 -2.91
C SER A 154 0.30 25.56 -2.31
N VAL A 155 1.40 25.55 -3.06
CA VAL A 155 2.66 24.95 -2.68
C VAL A 155 3.77 25.96 -2.90
N ILE A 156 4.59 26.20 -1.88
CA ILE A 156 5.90 26.83 -2.09
C ILE A 156 6.86 25.72 -2.51
N MET A 157 7.30 25.75 -3.76
CA MET A 157 8.28 24.83 -4.32
C MET A 157 9.68 25.40 -4.23
N PHE A 158 10.62 24.60 -3.73
CA PHE A 158 12.06 24.90 -3.72
C PHE A 158 12.74 24.08 -4.82
N GLU A 159 13.12 24.75 -5.90
CA GLU A 159 13.63 24.14 -7.12
C GLU A 159 15.15 24.30 -7.22
N PRO A 160 15.91 23.20 -7.22
CA PRO A 160 17.34 23.25 -7.49
C PRO A 160 17.63 23.73 -8.92
N GLN A 161 18.35 24.84 -9.03
CA GLN A 161 18.79 25.42 -10.30
C GLN A 161 20.18 24.90 -10.68
N LEU A 162 20.32 23.58 -10.86
CA LEU A 162 21.59 22.91 -11.10
C LEU A 162 22.01 22.99 -12.57
N PRO A 163 23.03 23.78 -12.97
CA PRO A 163 23.47 23.83 -14.35
C PRO A 163 24.23 22.55 -14.75
N SER A 164 24.50 22.39 -16.04
CA SER A 164 25.06 21.17 -16.63
C SER A 164 26.38 20.69 -16.00
N PHE A 165 27.20 21.59 -15.46
CA PHE A 165 28.49 21.25 -14.83
C PHE A 165 28.36 20.45 -13.52
N TYR A 166 27.17 20.40 -12.90
CA TYR A 166 26.88 19.52 -11.76
C TYR A 166 26.74 18.04 -12.15
N PHE A 167 26.67 17.73 -13.45
CA PHE A 167 26.37 16.38 -13.93
C PHE A 167 27.45 15.86 -14.87
N LYS A 168 27.81 14.58 -14.70
CA LYS A 168 28.66 13.87 -15.67
C LYS A 168 27.87 13.64 -16.96
N GLU A 169 28.55 13.78 -18.10
CA GLU A 169 27.93 13.60 -19.41
C GLU A 169 27.48 12.14 -19.63
N GLY A 170 26.35 11.94 -20.29
CA GLY A 170 25.79 10.60 -20.55
C GLY A 170 25.10 9.91 -19.37
N GLN A 171 24.96 10.57 -18.20
CA GLN A 171 24.23 10.01 -17.06
C GLN A 171 22.80 10.54 -16.94
N PRO A 172 21.82 9.69 -16.53
CA PRO A 172 20.48 10.14 -16.22
C PRO A 172 20.51 11.14 -15.06
N ARG A 173 19.74 12.22 -15.19
CA ARG A 173 19.68 13.32 -14.22
C ARG A 173 18.34 13.27 -13.50
N ALA A 174 18.37 13.37 -12.18
CA ALA A 174 17.19 13.55 -11.35
C ALA A 174 17.38 14.81 -10.52
N VAL A 175 16.51 15.80 -10.72
CA VAL A 175 16.52 17.05 -9.96
C VAL A 175 15.27 17.05 -9.08
N PRO A 176 15.37 16.60 -7.82
CA PRO A 176 14.21 16.56 -6.93
C PRO A 176 13.81 17.98 -6.53
N VAL A 177 12.52 18.28 -6.68
CA VAL A 177 11.89 19.50 -6.16
C VAL A 177 11.17 19.15 -4.87
N ILE A 178 11.33 19.97 -3.83
CA ILE A 178 10.63 19.79 -2.56
C ILE A 178 9.62 20.93 -2.38
N GLY A 179 8.40 20.59 -1.97
CA GLY A 179 7.32 21.55 -1.76
C GLY A 179 6.87 21.59 -0.31
N VAL A 180 6.46 22.77 0.15
CA VAL A 180 5.71 22.95 1.40
C VAL A 180 4.27 23.26 1.05
N LEU A 181 3.34 22.46 1.56
CA LEU A 181 1.91 22.56 1.24
C LEU A 181 1.23 23.63 2.10
N PHE A 182 0.32 24.38 1.50
CA PHE A 182 -0.56 25.33 2.17
C PHE A 182 -2.01 24.99 1.88
N LEU A 183 -2.77 24.75 2.94
CA LEU A 183 -4.20 24.49 2.90
C LEU A 183 -4.87 25.60 3.71
N PHE A 184 -5.50 26.54 3.00
CA PHE A 184 -6.21 27.66 3.60
C PHE A 184 -7.69 27.34 3.73
N SER A 185 -8.26 27.68 4.89
CA SER A 185 -9.70 27.75 5.10
C SER A 185 -10.06 29.21 5.31
N VAL A 186 -10.64 29.86 4.30
CA VAL A 186 -11.12 31.24 4.39
C VAL A 186 -12.52 31.22 5.01
N GLU A 187 -12.61 31.63 6.27
CA GLU A 187 -13.87 31.69 7.01
C GLU A 187 -14.48 33.09 6.92
N VAL A 188 -15.80 33.15 6.70
CA VAL A 188 -16.57 34.39 6.62
C VAL A 188 -17.80 34.25 7.48
N GLU A 189 -18.15 35.31 8.21
CA GLU A 189 -19.36 35.32 9.04
C GLU A 189 -20.61 35.00 8.20
N GLY A 190 -21.42 34.06 8.68
CA GLY A 190 -22.62 33.59 7.99
C GLY A 190 -22.40 32.45 6.99
N VAL A 191 -21.15 32.07 6.69
CA VAL A 191 -20.84 30.88 5.89
C VAL A 191 -20.33 29.79 6.82
N SER A 192 -21.19 28.80 7.09
CA SER A 192 -20.85 27.67 7.95
C SER A 192 -20.47 26.43 7.13
N HIS A 193 -19.60 25.60 7.69
CA HIS A 193 -19.37 24.24 7.23
C HIS A 193 -20.68 23.46 7.06
N SER A 194 -20.71 22.56 6.08
CA SER A 194 -21.79 21.58 5.98
C SER A 194 -21.84 20.71 7.26
N PRO A 195 -23.05 20.39 7.80
CA PRO A 195 -23.19 19.42 8.88
C PRO A 195 -22.73 18.02 8.46
N ASP A 196 -22.91 17.69 7.18
CA ASP A 196 -22.48 16.45 6.53
C ASP A 196 -21.45 16.79 5.45
N PRO A 197 -20.17 16.98 5.84
CA PRO A 197 -19.15 17.51 4.93
C PRO A 197 -18.72 16.57 3.80
N PHE A 198 -18.97 15.28 3.96
CA PHE A 198 -18.62 14.29 2.96
C PHE A 198 -19.58 13.11 3.02
N TYR A 199 -19.63 12.34 1.95
CA TYR A 199 -20.38 11.10 1.91
C TYR A 199 -19.60 10.00 1.20
N VAL A 200 -20.01 8.76 1.46
CA VAL A 200 -19.43 7.58 0.82
C VAL A 200 -20.08 7.41 -0.54
N VAL A 201 -19.30 7.53 -1.61
CA VAL A 201 -19.74 7.29 -2.99
C VAL A 201 -19.77 5.79 -3.29
N GLU A 202 -18.76 5.08 -2.79
CA GLU A 202 -18.62 3.66 -3.00
C GLU A 202 -17.96 3.04 -1.79
N PHE A 203 -18.60 2.01 -1.25
CA PHE A 203 -17.97 1.07 -0.34
C PHE A 203 -18.31 -0.31 -0.91
N SER A 204 -17.30 -1.01 -1.43
CA SER A 204 -17.51 -2.26 -2.16
C SER A 204 -16.29 -3.18 -2.07
N ILE A 205 -16.51 -4.46 -2.32
CA ILE A 205 -15.44 -5.40 -2.63
C ILE A 205 -15.24 -5.39 -4.15
N PRO A 206 -14.01 -5.24 -4.69
CA PRO A 206 -13.78 -5.20 -6.13
C PRO A 206 -14.33 -6.45 -6.83
N GLU A 207 -15.03 -6.28 -7.96
CA GLU A 207 -15.66 -7.38 -8.70
C GLU A 207 -14.72 -8.56 -9.01
N LYS A 208 -13.44 -8.30 -9.24
CA LYS A 208 -12.41 -9.33 -9.50
C LYS A 208 -12.23 -10.33 -8.35
N MET A 209 -12.62 -9.95 -7.14
CA MET A 209 -12.55 -10.80 -5.95
C MET A 209 -13.80 -11.70 -5.82
N HIS A 210 -14.88 -11.36 -6.52
CA HIS A 210 -16.13 -12.11 -6.49
C HIS A 210 -16.03 -13.37 -7.34
N LEU A 211 -16.50 -14.47 -6.78
CA LEU A 211 -16.61 -15.76 -7.44
C LEU A 211 -17.94 -15.85 -8.20
N LYS A 212 -18.12 -15.00 -9.22
CA LYS A 212 -19.39 -14.89 -9.99
C LYS A 212 -19.96 -16.24 -10.46
N LYS A 213 -19.11 -17.19 -10.85
CA LYS A 213 -19.54 -18.55 -11.24
C LYS A 213 -20.20 -19.30 -10.09
N LEU A 214 -19.62 -19.18 -8.89
CA LEU A 214 -20.11 -19.82 -7.68
C LEU A 214 -21.38 -19.10 -7.18
N GLU A 215 -21.40 -17.77 -7.21
CA GLU A 215 -22.58 -16.94 -6.92
C GLU A 215 -23.75 -17.34 -7.84
N ASN A 216 -23.54 -17.42 -9.15
CA ASN A 216 -24.55 -17.85 -10.12
C ASN A 216 -25.00 -19.31 -9.89
N PHE A 217 -24.08 -20.21 -9.56
CA PHE A 217 -24.41 -21.60 -9.25
C PHE A 217 -25.32 -21.68 -8.01
N PHE A 218 -24.96 -21.02 -6.91
CA PHE A 218 -25.80 -20.98 -5.71
C PHE A 218 -27.12 -20.25 -5.94
N ALA A 219 -27.13 -19.18 -6.74
CA ALA A 219 -28.34 -18.50 -7.17
C ALA A 219 -29.26 -19.41 -8.01
N SER A 220 -28.69 -20.30 -8.84
CA SER A 220 -29.46 -21.29 -9.61
C SER A 220 -30.03 -22.42 -8.73
N LEU A 221 -29.35 -22.74 -7.63
CA LEU A 221 -29.84 -23.63 -6.59
C LEU A 221 -30.85 -22.95 -5.64
N ALA A 222 -31.00 -21.63 -5.71
CA ALA A 222 -31.78 -20.83 -4.77
C ALA A 222 -33.31 -21.01 -4.86
N GLY A 223 -33.82 -21.88 -5.75
CA GLY A 223 -35.16 -22.47 -5.58
C GLY A 223 -35.30 -23.27 -4.26
N ILE A 224 -34.18 -23.61 -3.61
CA ILE A 224 -34.09 -24.36 -2.35
C ILE A 224 -33.67 -23.45 -1.16
N PHE A 225 -33.10 -22.27 -1.42
CA PHE A 225 -32.57 -21.33 -0.40
C PHE A 225 -33.27 -19.96 -0.49
N SER A 226 -34.57 -19.94 -0.19
CA SER A 226 -35.47 -18.78 -0.36
C SER A 226 -35.14 -17.57 0.52
N GLU A 227 -34.42 -17.75 1.63
CA GLU A 227 -34.07 -16.69 2.58
C GLU A 227 -33.00 -15.72 2.05
N ALA A 228 -32.18 -16.14 1.09
CA ALA A 228 -31.12 -15.30 0.50
C ALA A 228 -31.64 -14.26 -0.52
N ARG A 229 -32.93 -14.29 -0.88
CA ARG A 229 -33.51 -13.40 -1.91
C ARG A 229 -34.39 -12.28 -1.34
N ALA A 230 -34.72 -12.32 -0.05
CA ALA A 230 -35.72 -11.43 0.56
C ALA A 230 -35.27 -9.96 0.66
N GLU A 231 -33.96 -9.69 0.61
CA GLU A 231 -33.41 -8.34 0.85
C GLU A 231 -32.90 -7.63 -0.42
N GLY A 232 -33.09 -8.22 -1.61
CA GLY A 232 -32.66 -7.59 -2.88
C GLY A 232 -31.14 -7.54 -3.11
N GLU A 233 -30.34 -7.92 -2.12
CA GLU A 233 -28.88 -8.05 -2.24
C GLU A 233 -28.51 -9.43 -2.78
N GLY A 234 -27.77 -9.46 -3.90
CA GLY A 234 -27.23 -10.70 -4.45
C GLY A 234 -26.20 -11.32 -3.50
N LEU A 235 -26.13 -12.66 -3.48
CA LEU A 235 -25.16 -13.39 -2.68
C LEU A 235 -23.72 -13.02 -3.09
N SER A 236 -23.02 -12.26 -2.24
CA SER A 236 -21.61 -11.87 -2.43
C SER A 236 -20.68 -12.96 -1.90
N ILE A 237 -19.93 -13.63 -2.77
CA ILE A 237 -18.96 -14.67 -2.40
C ILE A 237 -17.57 -14.34 -2.93
N VAL A 238 -16.58 -14.35 -2.04
CA VAL A 238 -15.20 -13.96 -2.33
C VAL A 238 -14.19 -15.07 -2.04
N GLU A 239 -13.09 -15.09 -2.80
CA GLU A 239 -12.12 -16.20 -2.77
C GLU A 239 -11.21 -16.23 -1.53
N SER A 240 -10.82 -15.07 -1.00
CA SER A 240 -9.75 -14.97 0.00
C SER A 240 -10.16 -14.28 1.29
N SER A 241 -9.46 -14.64 2.36
CA SER A 241 -9.59 -13.99 3.66
C SER A 241 -8.90 -12.62 3.70
N ARG A 242 -7.91 -12.37 2.84
CA ARG A 242 -7.34 -11.04 2.60
C ARG A 242 -8.14 -10.37 1.50
N LEU A 243 -8.82 -9.28 1.82
CA LEU A 243 -9.77 -8.64 0.90
C LEU A 243 -9.41 -7.17 0.74
N PRO A 244 -9.13 -6.72 -0.49
CA PRO A 244 -9.11 -5.30 -0.77
C PRO A 244 -10.56 -4.79 -0.73
N PHE A 245 -10.78 -3.66 -0.08
CA PHE A 245 -12.02 -2.89 -0.17
C PHE A 245 -11.77 -1.64 -1.00
N THR A 246 -12.73 -1.29 -1.84
CA THR A 246 -12.78 0.01 -2.49
C THR A 246 -13.64 0.92 -1.64
N LEU A 247 -13.03 1.97 -1.09
CA LEU A 247 -13.73 3.05 -0.43
C LEU A 247 -13.49 4.34 -1.22
N ARG A 248 -14.55 4.98 -1.69
CA ARG A 248 -14.51 6.29 -2.34
C ARG A 248 -15.36 7.26 -1.54
N ILE A 249 -14.74 8.35 -1.11
CA ILE A 249 -15.37 9.40 -0.31
C ILE A 249 -15.37 10.67 -1.15
N LYS A 250 -16.51 11.35 -1.25
CA LYS A 250 -16.60 12.66 -1.90
C LYS A 250 -16.73 13.75 -0.84
N ASN A 251 -15.93 14.79 -0.97
CA ASN A 251 -16.11 16.02 -0.20
C ASN A 251 -17.23 16.86 -0.83
N ASP A 252 -18.25 17.18 -0.03
CA ASP A 252 -19.39 18.02 -0.40
C ASP A 252 -19.36 19.39 0.32
N ASP A 253 -18.34 19.61 1.17
CA ASP A 253 -18.08 20.89 1.82
C ASP A 253 -17.26 21.82 0.91
N ILE A 254 -17.34 23.13 1.15
CA ILE A 254 -16.53 24.16 0.47
C ILE A 254 -15.10 24.22 1.04
N PHE A 255 -14.86 23.55 2.16
CA PHE A 255 -13.54 23.40 2.80
C PHE A 255 -12.98 22.00 2.57
N HIS A 256 -11.66 21.81 2.69
CA HIS A 256 -11.11 20.45 2.68
C HIS A 256 -11.51 19.70 3.96
N VAL A 257 -11.73 18.40 3.78
CA VAL A 257 -12.08 17.48 4.86
C VAL A 257 -10.98 16.46 5.05
N LYS A 258 -10.88 15.91 6.25
CA LYS A 258 -9.94 14.84 6.55
C LYS A 258 -10.66 13.68 7.21
N PRO A 259 -11.40 12.86 6.43
CA PRO A 259 -12.09 11.71 6.98
C PRO A 259 -11.08 10.78 7.66
N GLU A 260 -11.48 10.28 8.83
CA GLU A 260 -10.75 9.28 9.59
C GLU A 260 -11.73 8.26 10.15
N GLY A 261 -11.22 7.10 10.53
CA GLY A 261 -12.06 6.09 11.14
C GLY A 261 -11.51 4.70 10.96
N LYS A 262 -12.40 3.72 10.88
CA LYS A 262 -12.02 2.32 10.90
C LYS A 262 -12.99 1.46 10.10
N LEU A 263 -12.42 0.45 9.48
CA LEU A 263 -13.13 -0.68 8.91
C LEU A 263 -13.01 -1.85 9.88
N THR A 264 -14.12 -2.26 10.48
CA THR A 264 -14.17 -3.42 11.39
C THR A 264 -14.85 -4.58 10.67
N ILE A 265 -14.22 -5.76 10.67
CA ILE A 265 -14.85 -6.97 10.14
C ILE A 265 -15.21 -7.89 11.28
N THR A 266 -16.47 -8.29 11.33
CA THR A 266 -17.02 -9.19 12.33
C THR A 266 -17.60 -10.43 11.66
N THR A 267 -17.60 -11.53 12.41
CA THR A 267 -18.40 -12.72 12.06
C THR A 267 -19.85 -12.49 12.47
N LEU A 268 -20.80 -13.24 11.90
CA LEU A 268 -22.21 -13.18 12.35
C LEU A 268 -22.42 -13.47 13.84
N TRP A 269 -21.48 -14.18 14.48
CA TRP A 269 -21.50 -14.44 15.92
C TRP A 269 -20.94 -13.27 16.76
N GLY A 270 -20.75 -12.10 16.15
CA GLY A 270 -20.26 -10.88 16.81
C GLY A 270 -18.76 -10.90 17.14
N LYS A 271 -18.03 -11.98 16.81
CA LYS A 271 -16.58 -12.03 17.04
C LYS A 271 -15.86 -11.19 15.99
N LYS A 272 -15.04 -10.23 16.44
CA LYS A 272 -14.14 -9.43 15.61
C LYS A 272 -13.12 -10.34 14.89
N ALA A 273 -13.10 -10.24 13.56
CA ALA A 273 -12.17 -10.96 12.68
C ALA A 273 -10.93 -10.11 12.33
N GLY A 274 -11.06 -8.79 12.38
CA GLY A 274 -9.95 -7.84 12.28
C GLY A 274 -10.44 -6.41 12.09
N GLU A 275 -9.50 -5.48 12.09
CA GLU A 275 -9.77 -4.04 11.94
C GLU A 275 -8.68 -3.40 11.10
N THR A 276 -9.07 -2.39 10.33
CA THR A 276 -8.14 -1.60 9.51
C THR A 276 -8.46 -0.14 9.70
N GLU A 277 -7.48 0.61 10.16
CA GLU A 277 -7.59 2.06 10.36
C GLU A 277 -7.54 2.79 9.02
N ILE A 278 -8.41 3.79 8.89
CA ILE A 278 -8.49 4.67 7.73
C ILE A 278 -7.69 5.91 8.07
N LYS A 279 -6.51 6.03 7.46
CA LYS A 279 -5.60 7.13 7.73
C LYS A 279 -6.22 8.46 7.33
N ARG A 280 -6.17 9.41 8.27
CA ARG A 280 -6.57 10.80 8.08
C ARG A 280 -5.85 11.41 6.88
N THR A 281 -6.59 11.67 5.82
CA THR A 281 -6.05 12.16 4.54
C THR A 281 -6.95 13.26 3.97
N THR A 282 -6.37 14.32 3.42
CA THR A 282 -7.11 15.46 2.86
C THR A 282 -7.91 15.07 1.62
N ILE A 283 -9.15 15.54 1.53
CA ILE A 283 -9.97 15.56 0.33
C ILE A 283 -10.36 17.01 0.05
N LEU A 284 -9.96 17.53 -1.11
CA LEU A 284 -10.27 18.92 -1.50
C LEU A 284 -11.77 19.08 -1.82
N PRO A 285 -12.33 20.31 -1.72
CA PRO A 285 -13.72 20.61 -2.03
C PRO A 285 -14.18 20.03 -3.37
N GLY A 286 -15.34 19.40 -3.39
CA GLY A 286 -15.94 18.79 -4.59
C GLY A 286 -15.21 17.56 -5.16
N LYS A 287 -14.03 17.18 -4.64
CA LYS A 287 -13.24 16.05 -5.13
C LYS A 287 -13.64 14.73 -4.47
N VAL A 288 -13.39 13.64 -5.18
CA VAL A 288 -13.51 12.27 -4.68
C VAL A 288 -12.12 11.74 -4.35
N ARG A 289 -11.98 11.02 -3.24
CA ARG A 289 -10.76 10.29 -2.91
C ARG A 289 -11.02 8.81 -2.67
N LYS A 290 -10.20 7.97 -3.30
CA LYS A 290 -10.20 6.52 -3.19
C LYS A 290 -9.17 6.08 -2.15
N PHE A 291 -9.63 5.28 -1.20
CA PHE A 291 -8.82 4.70 -0.13
C PHE A 291 -8.58 3.22 -0.43
N PRO A 292 -7.32 2.80 -0.65
CA PRO A 292 -6.99 1.39 -0.75
C PRO A 292 -6.99 0.78 0.66
N LEU A 293 -8.05 0.07 1.01
CA LEU A 293 -8.15 -0.65 2.27
C LEU A 293 -7.85 -2.12 2.03
N GLU A 294 -6.92 -2.68 2.81
CA GLU A 294 -6.66 -4.12 2.80
C GLU A 294 -7.06 -4.71 4.14
N PHE A 295 -8.09 -5.55 4.14
CA PHE A 295 -8.41 -6.33 5.31
C PHE A 295 -7.37 -7.41 5.53
N ARG A 296 -6.80 -7.41 6.75
CA ARG A 296 -5.93 -8.46 7.25
C ARG A 296 -6.56 -9.05 8.49
N PRO A 297 -6.93 -10.33 8.46
CA PRO A 297 -7.56 -10.93 9.62
C PRO A 297 -6.56 -11.11 10.77
N GLU A 298 -7.03 -10.84 11.98
CA GLU A 298 -6.26 -11.01 13.22
C GLU A 298 -6.10 -12.51 13.52
N LEU A 299 -4.85 -12.94 13.72
CA LEU A 299 -4.54 -14.33 14.03
C LEU A 299 -4.64 -14.56 15.55
N PRO A 300 -5.11 -15.74 15.99
CA PRO A 300 -5.11 -16.08 17.41
C PRO A 300 -3.68 -16.06 17.99
N SER A 301 -3.50 -15.56 19.21
CA SER A 301 -2.16 -15.45 19.84
C SER A 301 -1.42 -16.80 19.95
N TRP A 302 -2.15 -17.92 20.05
CA TRP A 302 -1.54 -19.25 20.03
C TRP A 302 -0.91 -19.59 18.67
N ALA A 303 -1.50 -19.11 17.57
CA ALA A 303 -1.03 -19.38 16.23
C ALA A 303 0.33 -18.71 16.02
N GLU A 304 0.42 -17.42 16.35
CA GLU A 304 1.67 -16.64 16.25
C GLU A 304 2.80 -17.21 17.11
N LYS A 305 2.47 -17.79 18.26
CA LYS A 305 3.45 -18.38 19.17
C LYS A 305 4.05 -19.71 18.68
N TYR A 306 3.28 -20.54 17.99
CA TYR A 306 3.66 -21.94 17.72
C TYR A 306 3.80 -22.28 16.23
N LEU A 307 3.34 -21.43 15.31
CA LEU A 307 3.37 -21.72 13.88
C LEU A 307 4.47 -20.93 13.15
N PRO A 308 5.13 -21.54 12.14
CA PRO A 308 6.07 -20.82 11.29
C PRO A 308 5.35 -19.83 10.36
N ASP A 309 6.06 -18.78 9.90
CA ASP A 309 5.51 -17.70 9.05
C ASP A 309 4.75 -18.19 7.81
N ARG A 310 5.18 -19.30 7.21
CA ARG A 310 4.49 -19.88 6.05
C ARG A 310 3.09 -20.38 6.41
N ALA A 311 2.93 -20.98 7.59
CA ALA A 311 1.64 -21.44 8.07
C ALA A 311 0.76 -20.26 8.49
N LEU A 312 1.32 -19.24 9.15
CA LEU A 312 0.59 -18.01 9.50
C LEU A 312 0.06 -17.28 8.25
N ASN A 313 0.91 -17.14 7.21
CA ASN A 313 0.49 -16.57 5.93
C ASN A 313 -0.58 -17.40 5.26
N PHE A 314 -0.47 -18.73 5.29
CA PHE A 314 -1.49 -19.61 4.74
C PHE A 314 -2.83 -19.46 5.47
N ILE A 315 -2.83 -19.40 6.81
CA ILE A 315 -4.04 -19.28 7.62
C ILE A 315 -4.71 -17.92 7.38
N SER A 316 -3.95 -16.83 7.45
CA SER A 316 -4.47 -15.47 7.20
C SER A 316 -5.02 -15.27 5.78
N GLN A 317 -4.60 -16.10 4.81
CA GLN A 317 -5.11 -16.04 3.44
C GLN A 317 -6.30 -16.95 3.19
N ASN A 318 -6.36 -18.12 3.86
CA ASN A 318 -7.23 -19.22 3.44
C ASN A 318 -8.13 -19.82 4.53
N LEU A 319 -8.01 -19.41 5.80
CA LEU A 319 -8.74 -20.08 6.90
C LEU A 319 -9.89 -19.26 7.50
N PHE A 320 -10.18 -18.07 6.95
CA PHE A 320 -11.38 -17.32 7.32
C PHE A 320 -12.48 -17.67 6.33
N PHE A 321 -13.33 -18.62 6.72
CA PHE A 321 -14.46 -19.11 5.95
C PHE A 321 -15.77 -18.73 6.64
N GLY A 322 -16.81 -18.46 5.85
CA GLY A 322 -18.16 -18.16 6.33
C GLY A 322 -18.61 -16.74 6.02
N LYS A 323 -19.75 -16.35 6.60
CA LYS A 323 -20.35 -15.03 6.43
C LYS A 323 -19.71 -14.02 7.38
N TYR A 324 -19.32 -12.88 6.81
CA TYR A 324 -18.72 -11.76 7.50
C TYR A 324 -19.54 -10.50 7.24
N ARG A 325 -19.46 -9.57 8.19
CA ARG A 325 -19.99 -8.21 8.08
C ARG A 325 -18.82 -7.23 8.19
N ALA A 326 -18.64 -6.41 7.16
CA ALA A 326 -17.70 -5.30 7.17
C ALA A 326 -18.46 -4.03 7.54
N GLU A 327 -18.10 -3.43 8.67
CA GLU A 327 -18.67 -2.18 9.18
C GLU A 327 -17.64 -1.07 9.04
N LEU A 328 -17.97 -0.10 8.20
CA LEU A 328 -17.22 1.13 7.99
C LEU A 328 -17.76 2.18 8.96
N GLN A 329 -16.88 2.78 9.74
CA GLN A 329 -17.18 3.92 10.60
C GLN A 329 -16.24 5.06 10.21
N LEU A 330 -16.80 6.17 9.73
CA LEU A 330 -16.07 7.36 9.33
C LEU A 330 -16.55 8.57 10.12
N ALA A 331 -15.62 9.44 10.51
CA ALA A 331 -15.90 10.73 11.10
C ALA A 331 -15.01 11.80 10.43
N ASP A 332 -15.37 13.07 10.58
CA ASP A 332 -14.50 14.15 10.14
C ASP A 332 -13.38 14.36 11.16
N GLY A 333 -12.14 14.00 10.80
CA GLY A 333 -11.00 14.18 11.67
C GLY A 333 -10.69 15.66 11.98
N MET A 334 -11.20 16.59 11.17
CA MET A 334 -11.13 18.03 11.46
C MET A 334 -12.13 18.43 12.57
N ARG A 335 -13.18 17.63 12.79
CA ARG A 335 -14.28 17.92 13.73
C ARG A 335 -14.61 16.67 14.55
N PRO A 336 -13.97 16.49 15.73
CA PRO A 336 -14.11 15.28 16.53
C PRO A 336 -15.53 14.99 17.05
N ASN A 337 -16.43 15.98 17.03
CA ASN A 337 -17.83 15.83 17.42
C ASN A 337 -18.80 15.64 16.24
N SER A 338 -18.29 15.46 15.02
CA SER A 338 -19.12 15.19 13.83
C SER A 338 -19.85 13.84 13.95
N ALA A 339 -21.04 13.74 13.35
CA ALA A 339 -21.78 12.49 13.31
C ALA A 339 -20.99 11.45 12.49
N ALA A 340 -20.81 10.26 13.06
CA ALA A 340 -20.11 9.20 12.37
C ALA A 340 -20.98 8.58 11.28
N ILE A 341 -20.49 8.58 10.03
CA ILE A 341 -21.09 7.87 8.92
C ILE A 341 -20.81 6.37 9.08
N LYS A 342 -21.87 5.57 9.02
CA LYS A 342 -21.80 4.12 9.18
C LYS A 342 -22.35 3.44 7.95
N GLU A 343 -21.51 2.67 7.29
CA GLU A 343 -21.88 1.83 6.15
C GLU A 343 -21.54 0.38 6.47
N SER A 344 -22.30 -0.57 5.93
CA SER A 344 -22.01 -1.99 6.15
C SER A 344 -22.23 -2.83 4.92
N ILE A 345 -21.36 -3.82 4.71
CA ILE A 345 -21.48 -4.81 3.64
C ILE A 345 -21.39 -6.20 4.23
N GLU A 346 -22.21 -7.11 3.74
CA GLU A 346 -22.14 -8.51 4.08
C GLU A 346 -21.55 -9.34 2.93
N PHE A 347 -20.66 -10.28 3.25
CA PHE A 347 -20.05 -11.14 2.24
C PHE A 347 -19.69 -12.51 2.81
N TRP A 348 -19.63 -13.51 1.93
CA TRP A 348 -19.15 -14.85 2.25
C TRP A 348 -17.71 -15.03 1.78
N ALA A 349 -16.80 -15.35 2.71
CA ALA A 349 -15.45 -15.77 2.34
C ALA A 349 -15.43 -17.29 2.14
N PHE A 350 -15.04 -17.74 0.95
CA PHE A 350 -14.98 -19.15 0.59
C PHE A 350 -13.71 -19.50 -0.20
N PRO A 351 -12.72 -20.16 0.44
CA PRO A 351 -11.45 -20.51 -0.19
C PRO A 351 -11.57 -21.78 -1.05
N TRP A 352 -12.33 -21.71 -2.14
CA TRP A 352 -12.70 -22.87 -2.96
C TRP A 352 -11.49 -23.69 -3.47
N LYS A 353 -10.34 -23.05 -3.73
CA LYS A 353 -9.11 -23.73 -4.16
C LYS A 353 -8.56 -24.64 -3.07
N THR A 354 -8.54 -24.19 -1.81
CA THR A 354 -8.08 -25.03 -0.70
C THR A 354 -9.07 -26.14 -0.40
N VAL A 355 -10.37 -25.87 -0.52
CA VAL A 355 -11.42 -26.88 -0.42
C VAL A 355 -11.24 -27.95 -1.49
N LEU A 356 -11.01 -27.58 -2.75
CA LEU A 356 -10.77 -28.55 -3.82
C LEU A 356 -9.52 -29.41 -3.58
N VAL A 357 -8.42 -28.81 -3.13
CA VAL A 357 -7.20 -29.57 -2.78
C VAL A 357 -7.46 -30.51 -1.61
N ALA A 358 -8.19 -30.07 -0.59
CA ALA A 358 -8.56 -30.89 0.56
C ALA A 358 -9.48 -32.05 0.16
N VAL A 359 -10.47 -31.81 -0.69
CA VAL A 359 -11.37 -32.84 -1.23
C VAL A 359 -10.58 -33.85 -2.07
N PHE A 360 -9.70 -33.38 -2.96
CA PHE A 360 -8.84 -34.25 -3.76
C PHE A 360 -7.92 -35.11 -2.88
N ALA A 361 -7.30 -34.52 -1.85
CA ALA A 361 -6.48 -35.24 -0.88
C ALA A 361 -7.29 -36.27 -0.09
N ALA A 362 -8.51 -35.93 0.33
CA ALA A 362 -9.41 -36.84 1.02
C ALA A 362 -9.82 -38.02 0.14
N VAL A 363 -10.16 -37.78 -1.14
CA VAL A 363 -10.44 -38.83 -2.12
C VAL A 363 -9.22 -39.71 -2.34
N LEU A 364 -8.03 -39.14 -2.49
CA LEU A 364 -6.80 -39.90 -2.66
C LEU A 364 -6.49 -40.78 -1.43
N LEU A 365 -6.63 -40.24 -0.22
CA LEU A 365 -6.50 -40.98 1.04
C LEU A 365 -7.53 -42.11 1.11
N PHE A 366 -8.77 -41.84 0.72
CA PHE A 366 -9.84 -42.84 0.67
C PHE A 366 -9.53 -43.98 -0.31
N LEU A 367 -9.00 -43.68 -1.50
CA LEU A 367 -8.59 -44.68 -2.49
C LEU A 367 -7.36 -45.48 -2.02
N LEU A 368 -6.40 -44.82 -1.37
CA LEU A 368 -5.18 -45.45 -0.86
C LEU A 368 -5.36 -46.15 0.49
N ARG A 369 -6.50 -45.99 1.18
CA ARG A 369 -6.73 -46.49 2.54
C ARG A 369 -6.32 -47.95 2.74
N LYS A 370 -6.66 -48.83 1.78
CA LYS A 370 -6.31 -50.25 1.84
C LYS A 370 -4.81 -50.47 1.72
N LYS A 371 -4.13 -49.77 0.80
CA LYS A 371 -2.68 -49.85 0.60
C LYS A 371 -1.91 -49.29 1.81
N ILE A 372 -2.38 -48.19 2.38
CA ILE A 372 -1.81 -47.57 3.59
C ILE A 372 -1.90 -48.53 4.78
N VAL A 373 -3.06 -49.15 5.01
CA VAL A 373 -3.22 -50.15 6.09
C VAL A 373 -2.27 -51.34 5.92
N VAL A 374 -2.10 -51.85 4.69
CA VAL A 374 -1.15 -52.94 4.42
C VAL A 374 0.29 -52.51 4.66
N PHE A 375 0.66 -51.31 4.24
CA PHE A 375 1.99 -50.75 4.45
C PHE A 375 2.32 -50.55 5.93
N ILE A 376 1.38 -49.99 6.72
CA ILE A 376 1.52 -49.84 8.17
C ILE A 376 1.69 -51.21 8.85
N LYS A 377 0.89 -52.22 8.47
CA LYS A 377 1.05 -53.59 9.00
C LYS A 377 2.44 -54.17 8.73
N ARG A 378 3.00 -53.93 7.54
CA ARG A 378 4.37 -54.36 7.17
C ARG A 378 5.44 -53.64 7.98
N ILE A 379 5.31 -52.33 8.20
CA ILE A 379 6.23 -51.56 9.05
C ILE A 379 6.20 -52.07 10.50
N ILE A 380 5.00 -52.30 11.07
CA ILE A 380 4.86 -52.83 12.43
C ILE A 380 5.50 -54.21 12.54
N ALA A 381 5.32 -55.09 11.54
CA ALA A 381 5.93 -56.40 11.51
C ALA A 381 7.47 -56.31 11.45
N ALA A 382 8.02 -55.45 10.60
CA ALA A 382 9.46 -55.21 10.51
C ALA A 382 10.05 -54.61 11.80
N ALA A 383 9.36 -53.66 12.44
CA ALA A 383 9.76 -53.09 13.72
C ALA A 383 9.75 -54.13 14.85
N LYS A 384 8.73 -54.99 14.91
CA LYS A 384 8.68 -56.12 15.87
C LYS A 384 9.80 -57.12 15.64
N ALA A 385 10.16 -57.40 14.38
CA ALA A 385 11.28 -58.27 14.05
C ALA A 385 12.63 -57.66 14.51
N LEU A 386 12.83 -56.36 14.27
CA LEU A 386 14.02 -55.62 14.72
C LEU A 386 14.19 -55.61 16.24
N VAL A 387 13.10 -55.37 16.98
CA VAL A 387 13.12 -55.40 18.45
C VAL A 387 13.42 -56.82 18.98
N ARG A 388 12.89 -57.87 18.34
CA ARG A 388 13.23 -59.25 18.69
C ARG A 388 14.68 -59.64 18.38
N SER A 389 15.30 -59.02 17.39
CA SER A 389 16.70 -59.28 17.02
C SER A 389 17.73 -58.53 17.88
N TYR A 390 17.30 -57.64 18.79
CA TYR A 390 18.20 -56.98 19.72
C TYR A 390 18.57 -57.94 20.87
N PRO A 391 19.86 -58.30 21.04
CA PRO A 391 20.27 -59.16 22.14
C PRO A 391 20.02 -58.45 23.48
N GLN A 392 19.29 -59.12 24.37
CA GLN A 392 19.06 -58.62 25.73
C GLN A 392 20.40 -58.58 26.48
N PRO A 393 20.70 -57.52 27.25
CA PRO A 393 21.89 -57.48 28.08
C PRO A 393 21.82 -58.62 29.09
N LYS A 394 22.81 -59.52 29.07
CA LYS A 394 23.01 -60.50 30.12
C LYS A 394 23.45 -59.73 31.37
N TYR A 395 22.59 -59.66 32.38
CA TYR A 395 22.96 -59.23 33.72
C TYR A 395 23.70 -60.35 34.44
#